data_AF-A0A7C4FTQ8-F1
#
_entry.id   AF-A0A7C4FTQ8-F1
#
_cell.length_a   1.000
_cell.length_b   1.000
_cell.length_c   1.000
_cell.angle_alpha   90.00
_cell.angle_beta   90.00
_cell.angle_gamma   90.00
#
_symmetry.space_group_name_H-M   'P 1'
#
loop_
_entity.id
_entity.type
_entity.pdbx_description
1 polymer ?
#
loop_
_entity_poly.entity_id
_entity_poly.type
_entity_poly.pdbx_seq_one_letter_code
_entity_poly.pdbx_strand_id
1 'polypeptide(L)'
;MKYKLSFLMKGRMLKDLILIIISVMLASIAQVLLKLGMSKVGRIADFRDALTKLPSALISPLVLSGLLVFGISALSWLVVLSRVRLSIAYPMVSLGYVAVVLFSLFVFKEPIKPVALVGCGVVIIGVILISRGL
;
A
#
# COMPACT_ATOMS: atom_id res chain seq x y z
N MET A 1 34.77 -19.62 -2.59
CA MET A 1 34.43 -18.33 -1.94
C MET A 1 33.41 -17.49 -2.71
N LYS A 2 33.55 -17.26 -4.03
CA LYS A 2 32.59 -16.48 -4.87
C LYS A 2 31.13 -16.97 -4.82
N TYR A 3 30.89 -18.29 -4.85
CA TYR A 3 29.53 -18.85 -4.80
C TYR A 3 28.78 -18.55 -3.49
N LYS A 4 29.48 -18.57 -2.35
CA LYS A 4 28.90 -18.27 -1.03
C LYS A 4 28.50 -16.79 -0.92
N LEU A 5 29.30 -15.89 -1.49
CA LEU A 5 29.02 -14.45 -1.50
C LEU A 5 27.83 -14.08 -2.40
N SER A 6 27.75 -14.66 -3.60
CA SER A 6 26.61 -14.50 -4.52
C SER A 6 25.30 -15.00 -3.89
N PHE A 7 25.33 -16.16 -3.23
CA PHE A 7 24.18 -16.70 -2.52
C PHE A 7 23.70 -15.79 -1.37
N LEU A 8 24.63 -15.25 -0.57
CA LEU A 8 24.32 -14.32 0.53
C LEU A 8 23.74 -12.98 0.03
N MET A 9 24.22 -12.48 -1.10
CA MET A 9 23.68 -11.26 -1.73
C MET A 9 22.26 -11.47 -2.25
N LYS A 10 22.00 -12.60 -2.92
CA LYS A 10 20.67 -12.97 -3.42
C LYS A 10 19.66 -13.14 -2.27
N GLY A 11 20.10 -13.72 -1.15
CA GLY A 11 19.30 -13.84 0.06
C GLY A 11 18.94 -12.49 0.72
N ARG A 12 19.84 -11.50 0.67
CA ARG A 12 19.54 -10.13 1.16
C ARG A 12 18.52 -9.41 0.28
N MET A 13 18.72 -9.45 -1.05
CA MET A 13 17.79 -8.85 -2.01
C MET A 13 16.37 -9.41 -1.89
N LEU A 14 16.23 -10.72 -1.71
CA LEU A 14 14.91 -11.35 -1.53
C LEU A 14 14.22 -10.85 -0.25
N LYS A 15 14.97 -10.69 0.85
CA LYS A 15 14.42 -10.16 2.11
C LYS A 15 13.92 -8.73 1.96
N ASP A 16 14.68 -7.88 1.26
CA ASP A 16 14.28 -6.49 1.04
C ASP A 16 13.06 -6.39 0.12
N LEU A 17 12.97 -7.21 -0.93
CA LEU A 17 11.78 -7.31 -1.78
C LEU A 17 10.55 -7.77 -0.99
N ILE A 18 10.68 -8.81 -0.17
CA ILE A 18 9.60 -9.29 0.69
C ILE A 18 9.14 -8.17 1.63
N LEU A 19 10.08 -7.43 2.22
CA LEU A 19 9.76 -6.32 3.11
C LEU A 19 9.02 -5.18 2.39
N ILE A 20 9.41 -4.86 1.15
CA ILE A 20 8.70 -3.91 0.28
C ILE A 20 7.26 -4.37 0.06
N ILE A 21 7.07 -5.61 -0.38
CA ILE A 21 5.74 -6.15 -0.66
C ILE A 21 4.87 -6.16 0.60
N ILE A 22 5.41 -6.57 1.74
CA ILE A 22 4.69 -6.53 3.03
C ILE A 22 4.27 -5.10 3.36
N SER A 23 5.19 -4.13 3.28
CA SER A 23 4.89 -2.72 3.55
C SER A 23 3.77 -2.21 2.63
N VAL A 24 3.86 -2.45 1.33
CA VAL A 24 2.85 -2.01 0.36
C VAL A 24 1.49 -2.67 0.60
N MET A 25 1.46 -3.97 0.95
CA MET A 25 0.22 -4.68 1.27
C MET A 25 -0.41 -4.16 2.57
N LEU A 26 0.39 -3.89 3.61
CA LEU A 26 -0.09 -3.27 4.84
C LEU A 26 -0.68 -1.89 4.57
N ALA A 27 -0.01 -1.03 3.79
CA ALA A 27 -0.56 0.26 3.37
C ALA A 27 -1.91 0.08 2.67
N SER A 28 -2.01 -0.89 1.77
CA SER A 28 -3.23 -1.16 0.99
C SER A 28 -4.38 -1.63 1.87
N ILE A 29 -4.12 -2.54 2.82
CA ILE A 29 -5.10 -2.98 3.83
C ILE A 29 -5.53 -1.79 4.69
N ALA A 30 -4.59 -0.94 5.11
CA ALA A 30 -4.91 0.25 5.88
C ALA A 30 -5.87 1.18 5.14
N GLN A 31 -5.65 1.43 3.84
CA GLN A 31 -6.56 2.25 3.02
C GLN A 31 -7.99 1.69 2.99
N VAL A 32 -8.13 0.37 2.90
CA VAL A 32 -9.45 -0.30 2.92
C VAL A 32 -10.12 -0.14 4.28
N LEU A 33 -9.39 -0.33 5.39
CA LEU A 33 -9.91 -0.13 6.75
C LEU A 33 -10.32 1.32 7.01
N LEU A 34 -9.50 2.28 6.59
CA LEU A 34 -9.79 3.71 6.68
C LEU A 34 -11.04 4.05 5.89
N LYS A 35 -11.18 3.52 4.66
CA LYS A 35 -12.37 3.71 3.83
C LYS A 35 -13.61 3.10 4.46
N LEU A 36 -13.53 1.90 5.04
CA LEU A 36 -14.64 1.28 5.77
C LEU A 36 -15.05 2.13 6.98
N GLY A 37 -14.08 2.61 7.75
CA GLY A 37 -14.32 3.49 8.89
C GLY A 37 -15.00 4.80 8.48
N MET A 38 -14.47 5.47 7.46
CA MET A 38 -15.05 6.73 6.95
C MET A 38 -16.41 6.54 6.29
N SER A 39 -16.69 5.36 5.73
CA SER A 39 -18.03 5.06 5.19
C SER A 39 -19.09 4.98 6.30
N LYS A 40 -18.70 4.61 7.54
CA LYS A 40 -19.59 4.64 8.72
C LYS A 40 -19.72 6.04 9.33
N VAL A 41 -18.63 6.81 9.35
CA VAL A 41 -18.64 8.22 9.83
C VAL A 41 -19.47 9.10 8.90
N GLY A 42 -19.46 8.79 7.61
CA GLY A 42 -20.18 9.53 6.57
C GLY A 42 -19.30 10.57 5.87
N ARG A 43 -19.81 11.06 4.74
CA ARG A 43 -19.14 12.07 3.90
C ARG A 43 -19.05 13.40 4.67
N ILE A 44 -17.88 14.03 4.64
CA ILE A 44 -17.68 15.42 5.08
C ILE A 44 -17.98 16.31 3.87
N ALA A 45 -19.07 17.07 3.93
CA ALA A 45 -19.49 17.92 2.80
C ALA A 45 -18.91 19.34 2.88
N ASP A 46 -18.73 19.85 4.09
CA ASP A 46 -18.25 21.22 4.35
C ASP A 46 -17.41 21.30 5.65
N PHE A 47 -17.01 22.52 6.00
CA PHE A 47 -16.19 22.78 7.18
C PHE A 47 -16.92 22.49 8.50
N ARG A 48 -18.23 22.74 8.58
CA ARG A 48 -19.02 22.49 9.80
C ARG A 48 -19.15 20.99 10.06
N ASP A 49 -19.37 20.23 9.00
CA ASP A 49 -19.32 18.77 9.01
C ASP A 49 -17.96 18.25 9.49
N ALA A 50 -16.86 18.87 9.04
CA ALA A 50 -15.52 18.43 9.42
C ALA A 50 -15.28 18.57 10.93
N LEU A 51 -15.76 19.65 11.55
CA LEU A 51 -15.62 19.90 12.99
C LEU A 51 -16.30 18.85 13.86
N THR A 52 -17.36 18.20 13.36
CA THR A 52 -18.10 17.18 14.11
C THR A 52 -17.66 15.76 13.72
N LYS A 53 -17.45 15.49 12.43
CA LYS A 53 -17.15 14.15 11.90
C LYS A 53 -15.69 13.73 12.07
N LEU A 54 -14.72 14.65 12.01
CA LEU A 54 -13.31 14.28 12.18
C LEU A 54 -13.02 13.77 13.60
N PRO A 55 -13.48 14.41 14.69
CA PRO A 55 -13.36 13.83 16.03
C PRO A 55 -14.00 12.44 16.11
N SER A 56 -15.21 12.26 15.57
CA SER A 56 -15.87 10.95 15.53
C SER A 56 -15.10 9.90 14.72
N ALA A 57 -14.41 10.31 13.66
CA ALA A 57 -13.53 9.42 12.90
C ALA A 57 -12.33 8.97 13.74
N LEU A 58 -11.75 9.85 14.55
CA LEU A 58 -10.58 9.52 15.39
C LEU A 58 -10.89 8.53 16.52
N ILE A 59 -12.15 8.39 16.93
CA ILE A 59 -12.61 7.36 17.89
C ILE A 59 -13.23 6.14 17.21
N SER A 60 -13.35 6.12 15.88
CA SER A 60 -13.85 4.96 15.14
C SER A 60 -12.84 3.81 15.20
N PRO A 61 -13.21 2.61 15.72
CA PRO A 61 -12.28 1.49 15.84
C PRO A 61 -11.65 1.06 14.50
N LEU A 62 -12.42 1.18 13.40
CA LEU A 62 -11.95 0.88 12.05
C LEU A 62 -10.94 1.90 11.54
N VAL A 63 -11.18 3.20 11.79
CA VAL A 63 -10.23 4.25 11.42
C VAL A 63 -8.96 4.10 12.23
N LEU A 64 -9.07 3.90 13.55
CA LEU A 64 -7.92 3.68 14.43
C LEU A 64 -7.11 2.45 14.00
N SER A 65 -7.78 1.34 13.71
CA SER A 65 -7.11 0.13 13.21
C SER A 65 -6.42 0.39 11.87
N GLY A 66 -7.07 1.10 10.95
CA GLY A 66 -6.46 1.54 9.69
C GLY A 66 -5.23 2.41 9.90
N LEU A 67 -5.29 3.40 10.81
CA LEU A 67 -4.17 4.27 11.15
C LEU A 67 -3.01 3.49 11.79
N LEU A 68 -3.30 2.54 12.68
CA LEU A 68 -2.29 1.68 13.29
C LEU A 68 -1.59 0.81 12.24
N VAL A 69 -2.34 0.15 11.35
CA VAL A 69 -1.77 -0.65 10.26
C VAL A 69 -0.96 0.24 9.30
N PHE A 70 -1.45 1.45 9.01
CA PHE A 70 -0.70 2.42 8.20
C PHE A 70 0.61 2.85 8.87
N GLY A 71 0.60 3.05 10.19
CA GLY A 71 1.79 3.33 10.99
C GLY A 71 2.81 2.20 10.90
N ILE A 72 2.39 0.94 11.08
CA ILE A 72 3.26 -0.24 10.94
C ILE A 72 3.83 -0.35 9.52
N SER A 73 2.99 -0.08 8.51
CA SER A 73 3.41 0.00 7.12
C SER A 73 4.50 1.05 6.92
N ALA A 74 4.31 2.25 7.47
CA ALA A 74 5.27 3.36 7.38
C ALA A 74 6.59 3.02 8.08
N LEU A 75 6.55 2.40 9.27
CA LEU A 75 7.76 1.92 9.95
C LEU A 75 8.51 0.89 9.10
N SER A 76 7.79 -0.05 8.49
CA SER A 76 8.38 -1.02 7.55
C SER A 76 9.01 -0.32 6.34
N TRP A 77 8.36 0.72 5.83
CA TRP A 77 8.85 1.53 4.72
C TRP A 77 10.14 2.28 5.08
N LEU A 78 10.26 2.83 6.28
CA LEU A 78 11.51 3.45 6.75
C LEU A 78 12.68 2.45 6.74
N VAL A 79 12.42 1.19 7.12
CA VAL A 79 13.44 0.13 7.04
C VAL A 79 13.81 -0.17 5.58
N VAL A 80 12.83 -0.22 4.67
CA VAL A 80 13.10 -0.37 3.22
C VAL A 80 14.00 0.76 2.73
N LEU A 81 13.67 2.02 3.03
CA LEU A 81 14.43 3.19 2.60
C LEU A 81 15.85 3.22 3.17
N SER A 82 16.08 2.58 4.32
CA SER A 82 17.42 2.44 4.89
C SER A 82 18.31 1.42 4.16
N ARG A 83 17.72 0.53 3.34
CA ARG A 83 18.41 -0.62 2.72
C ARG A 83 18.42 -0.57 1.19
N VAL A 84 17.39 0.01 0.60
CA VAL A 84 17.13 -0.01 -0.84
C VAL A 84 17.09 1.42 -1.36
N ARG A 85 17.70 1.65 -2.54
CA ARG A 85 17.64 2.96 -3.20
C ARG A 85 16.18 3.29 -3.50
N LEU A 86 15.78 4.53 -3.21
CA LEU A 86 14.41 4.99 -3.42
C LEU A 86 13.95 4.78 -4.88
N SER A 87 14.83 4.95 -5.87
CA SER A 87 14.52 4.73 -7.29
C SER A 87 14.13 3.28 -7.63
N ILE A 88 14.55 2.30 -6.82
CA ILE A 88 14.19 0.89 -6.96
C ILE A 88 12.92 0.58 -6.15
N ALA A 89 12.84 1.09 -4.92
CA ALA A 89 11.74 0.78 -4.01
C ALA A 89 10.42 1.49 -4.39
N TYR A 90 10.48 2.78 -4.74
CA TYR A 90 9.31 3.62 -4.98
C TYR A 90 8.40 3.12 -6.12
N PRO A 91 8.91 2.62 -7.26
CA PRO A 91 8.08 1.98 -8.27
C PRO A 91 7.20 0.87 -7.72
N MET A 92 7.67 0.10 -6.73
CA MET A 92 6.91 -1.00 -6.14
C MET A 92 5.71 -0.51 -5.32
N VAL A 93 5.70 0.75 -4.85
CA VAL A 93 4.54 1.36 -4.17
C VAL A 93 3.31 1.38 -5.07
N SER A 94 3.50 1.48 -6.40
CA SER A 94 2.39 1.46 -7.36
C SER A 94 1.64 0.12 -7.40
N LEU A 95 2.26 -0.98 -6.95
CA LEU A 95 1.56 -2.24 -6.74
C LEU A 95 0.47 -2.12 -5.65
N GLY A 96 0.60 -1.16 -4.74
CA GLY A 96 -0.42 -0.81 -3.76
C GLY A 96 -1.69 -0.26 -4.41
N TYR A 97 -1.59 0.46 -5.53
CA TYR A 97 -2.77 0.90 -6.28
C TYR A 97 -3.56 -0.30 -6.80
N VAL A 98 -2.86 -1.29 -7.35
CA VAL A 98 -3.46 -2.54 -7.82
C VAL A 98 -4.09 -3.30 -6.66
N ALA A 99 -3.37 -3.43 -5.54
CA ALA A 99 -3.88 -4.11 -4.35
C ALA A 99 -5.15 -3.44 -3.79
N VAL A 100 -5.18 -2.10 -3.69
CA VAL A 100 -6.36 -1.36 -3.23
C VAL A 100 -7.55 -1.56 -4.17
N VAL A 101 -7.34 -1.54 -5.49
CA VAL A 101 -8.40 -1.83 -6.48
C VAL A 101 -8.95 -3.24 -6.28
N LEU A 102 -8.08 -4.24 -6.15
CA LEU A 102 -8.48 -5.63 -5.92
C LEU A 102 -9.20 -5.81 -4.59
N PHE A 103 -8.67 -5.28 -3.48
CA PHE A 103 -9.34 -5.35 -2.19
C PHE A 103 -10.69 -4.64 -2.22
N SER A 104 -10.80 -3.52 -2.96
CA SER A 104 -12.06 -2.80 -3.10
C SER A 104 -13.14 -3.61 -3.82
N LEU A 105 -12.77 -4.43 -4.82
CA LEU A 105 -13.69 -5.39 -5.46
C LEU A 105 -14.28 -6.36 -4.43
N PHE A 106 -13.43 -6.95 -3.59
CA PHE A 106 -13.87 -7.95 -2.63
C PHE A 106 -14.66 -7.36 -1.46
N VAL A 107 -14.26 -6.19 -0.97
CA VAL A 107 -14.79 -5.59 0.25
C VAL A 107 -16.01 -4.72 -0.01
N PHE A 108 -15.96 -3.82 -0.99
CA PHE A 108 -17.07 -2.90 -1.27
C PHE A 108 -18.04 -3.44 -2.32
N LYS A 109 -17.63 -4.47 -3.09
CA LYS A 109 -18.43 -5.08 -4.16
C LYS A 109 -18.95 -4.05 -5.18
N GLU A 110 -18.23 -2.95 -5.33
CA GLU A 110 -18.54 -1.89 -6.28
C GLU A 110 -18.13 -2.32 -7.70
N PRO A 111 -18.92 -1.99 -8.73
CA PRO A 111 -18.55 -2.30 -10.10
C PRO A 111 -17.33 -1.49 -10.51
N ILE A 112 -16.23 -2.18 -10.83
CA ILE A 112 -15.03 -1.54 -11.38
C ILE A 112 -15.11 -1.55 -12.90
N LYS A 113 -14.90 -0.37 -13.49
CA LYS A 113 -14.86 -0.23 -14.94
C LYS A 113 -13.69 -1.06 -15.51
N PRO A 114 -13.89 -1.81 -16.61
CA PRO A 114 -12.83 -2.62 -17.22
C PRO A 114 -11.53 -1.85 -17.51
N VAL A 115 -11.63 -0.57 -17.86
CA VAL A 115 -10.47 0.31 -18.08
C VAL A 115 -9.53 0.41 -16.87
N ALA A 116 -10.07 0.35 -15.64
CA ALA A 116 -9.25 0.39 -14.43
C ALA A 116 -8.45 -0.92 -14.24
N LEU A 117 -9.02 -2.07 -14.64
CA LEU A 117 -8.31 -3.35 -14.63
C LEU A 117 -7.19 -3.39 -15.69
N VAL A 118 -7.44 -2.82 -16.88
CA VAL A 118 -6.39 -2.62 -17.89
C VAL A 118 -5.28 -1.73 -17.34
N GLY A 119 -5.64 -0.62 -16.70
CA GLY A 119 -4.68 0.25 -16.01
C GLY A 119 -3.83 -0.47 -14.96
N CYS A 120 -4.43 -1.37 -14.17
CA CYS A 120 -3.69 -2.22 -13.23
C CYS A 120 -2.66 -3.11 -13.95
N GLY A 121 -3.03 -3.69 -15.10
CA GLY A 121 -2.11 -4.44 -15.95
C GLY A 121 -0.93 -3.59 -16.42
N VAL A 122 -1.19 -2.35 -16.86
CA VAL A 122 -0.14 -1.40 -17.27
C VAL A 122 0.78 -1.04 -16.11
N VAL A 123 0.26 -0.83 -14.91
CA VAL A 123 1.06 -0.58 -13.69
C VAL A 123 1.99 -1.77 -13.42
N ILE A 124 1.48 -3.00 -13.44
CA ILE A 124 2.29 -4.21 -13.21
C ILE A 124 3.41 -4.30 -14.25
N ILE A 125 3.09 -4.09 -15.53
CA ILE A 125 4.09 -4.10 -16.62
C ILE A 125 5.13 -3.01 -16.40
N GLY A 126 4.71 -1.79 -16.07
CA GLY A 126 5.62 -0.68 -15.78
C GLY A 126 6.58 -0.99 -14.64
N VAL A 127 6.10 -1.58 -13.55
CA VAL A 127 6.94 -2.02 -12.42
C VAL A 127 7.96 -3.07 -12.87
N ILE A 128 7.54 -4.07 -13.67
CA ILE A 128 8.44 -5.09 -14.20
C ILE A 128 9.53 -4.46 -15.07
N LEU A 129 9.17 -3.53 -15.97
CA LEU A 129 10.12 -2.85 -16.83
C LEU A 129 11.13 -2.02 -16.04
N ILE A 130 10.67 -1.24 -15.05
CA ILE A 130 11.55 -0.43 -14.20
C ILE A 130 12.47 -1.33 -13.37
N SER A 131 11.96 -2.46 -12.85
CA SER A 131 12.76 -3.41 -12.07
C SER A 131 13.86 -4.12 -12.89
N ARG A 132 13.75 -4.12 -14.22
CA ARG A 132 14.77 -4.68 -15.14
C ARG A 132 15.78 -3.66 -15.63
N GLY A 133 15.44 -2.37 -15.60
CA GLY A 133 16.29 -1.27 -16.04
C GLY A 133 17.22 -0.72 -14.95
N LEU A 134 17.22 -1.33 -13.76
CA LEU A 134 17.98 -0.96 -12.56
C LEU A 134 18.83 -2.14 -12.09
#